data_AF-A0A916N9A2-F1
#
_entry.id   AF-A0A916N9A2-F1
#
_cell.length_a   1.000
_cell.length_b   1.000
_cell.length_c   1.000
_cell.angle_alpha   90.00
_cell.angle_beta   90.00
_cell.angle_gamma   90.00
#
_symmetry.space_group_name_H-M   'P 1'
#
loop_
_entity.id
_entity.type
_entity.pdbx_description
1 polymer ?
#
loop_
_entity_poly.entity_id
_entity_poly.type
_entity_poly.pdbx_seq_one_letter_code
_entity_poly.pdbx_strand_id
1 'polypeptide(L)'
;MNFADIAKQLKALNENIVLIYAFNATGKTRLSVAYKDATKDPNSGQHAGVYYNALSEDLFVWDNDEDNDNANTQLKILPSSLNRFHSFLYEDPDSVMAKLAAYFPKFTFQFNAHDDPEMGIESVTFFSVTEKGNPIKISRGEERIFVWCFFLALLEVDGWANEQDAHIFIDDPVSSLDEHNIYITADTIFAQIENHYLKKRIIITTHHIGLFSILADRLMKGEKSSRYKKLTKLFILGKSGNELSLDNPGGNVFLYHLHLLQALAEANRTQLYAHHVVLLRQVLENIASFLGVGRINFALEQIGVENVESTANTINSLSHKDAYYAQSDLMSPPVEAVFRDVFAKLLAKYPFVLHAG
;
A
#
# COMPACT_ATOMS: atom_id res chain seq x y z
N MET A 1 20.93 -8.42 -5.09
CA MET A 1 20.03 -9.21 -5.98
C MET A 1 19.28 -8.28 -6.92
N ASN A 2 18.75 -8.78 -8.05
CA ASN A 2 17.78 -8.04 -8.86
C ASN A 2 16.33 -8.52 -8.58
N PHE A 3 15.32 -7.89 -9.18
CA PHE A 3 13.91 -8.27 -8.96
C PHE A 3 13.57 -9.69 -9.40
N ALA A 4 14.21 -10.21 -10.45
CA ALA A 4 14.00 -11.58 -10.92
C ALA A 4 14.57 -12.61 -9.94
N ASP A 5 15.70 -12.30 -9.31
CA ASP A 5 16.28 -13.15 -8.26
C ASP A 5 15.36 -13.21 -7.04
N ILE A 6 14.83 -12.06 -6.60
CA ILE A 6 13.87 -11.99 -5.49
C ILE A 6 12.58 -12.73 -5.86
N ALA A 7 12.05 -12.55 -7.07
CA ALA A 7 10.87 -13.28 -7.52
C ALA A 7 11.05 -14.81 -7.49
N LYS A 8 12.23 -15.31 -7.91
CA LYS A 8 12.58 -16.73 -7.80
C LYS A 8 12.66 -17.20 -6.34
N GLN A 9 13.27 -16.39 -5.47
CA GLN A 9 13.34 -16.67 -4.04
C GLN A 9 11.93 -16.76 -3.43
N LEU A 10 11.06 -15.79 -3.74
CA LEU A 10 9.66 -15.79 -3.31
C LEU A 10 8.88 -17.00 -3.85
N LYS A 11 9.15 -17.45 -5.08
CA LYS A 11 8.54 -18.65 -5.67
C LYS A 11 8.97 -19.93 -4.97
N ALA A 12 10.22 -19.99 -4.51
CA ALA A 12 10.80 -21.16 -3.83
C ALA A 12 10.43 -21.30 -2.34
N LEU A 13 9.74 -20.31 -1.75
CA LEU A 13 9.25 -20.42 -0.37
C LEU A 13 8.28 -21.60 -0.20
N ASN A 14 8.20 -22.15 1.00
CA ASN A 14 7.20 -23.16 1.34
C ASN A 14 5.94 -22.53 1.95
N GLU A 15 6.08 -21.31 2.45
CA GLU A 15 5.02 -20.55 3.09
C GLU A 15 4.03 -20.00 2.06
N ASN A 16 2.75 -20.10 2.42
CA ASN A 16 1.66 -19.64 1.56
C ASN A 16 1.33 -18.17 1.77
N ILE A 17 1.71 -17.58 2.90
CA ILE A 17 1.45 -16.17 3.19
C ILE A 17 2.78 -15.44 3.25
N VAL A 18 2.97 -14.43 2.40
CA VAL A 18 4.17 -13.62 2.37
C VAL A 18 3.78 -12.16 2.50
N LEU A 19 4.26 -11.51 3.54
CA LEU A 19 4.02 -10.09 3.79
C LEU A 19 5.34 -9.34 3.71
N ILE A 20 5.41 -8.36 2.82
CA ILE A 20 6.64 -7.64 2.47
C ILE A 20 6.42 -6.15 2.70
N TYR A 21 7.23 -5.58 3.60
CA TYR A 21 7.34 -4.15 3.75
C TYR A 21 8.39 -3.62 2.77
N ALA A 22 8.11 -2.51 2.11
CA ALA A 22 9.14 -1.78 1.37
C ALA A 22 8.86 -0.29 1.35
N PHE A 23 9.89 0.52 1.57
CA PHE A 23 9.78 1.97 1.45
C PHE A 23 9.32 2.39 0.05
N ASN A 24 8.80 3.62 -0.06
CA ASN A 24 8.45 4.20 -1.36
C ASN A 24 9.66 4.19 -2.31
N ALA A 25 9.38 4.01 -3.60
CA ALA A 25 10.35 3.84 -4.68
C ALA A 25 11.37 2.68 -4.57
N THR A 26 11.23 1.78 -3.59
CA THR A 26 12.02 0.54 -3.55
C THR A 26 11.74 -0.35 -4.78
N GLY A 27 10.53 -0.20 -5.37
CA GLY A 27 10.13 -0.87 -6.62
C GLY A 27 9.19 -2.06 -6.41
N LYS A 28 8.24 -1.96 -5.47
CA LYS A 28 7.25 -3.01 -5.19
C LYS A 28 6.46 -3.45 -6.43
N THR A 29 6.04 -2.50 -7.27
CA THR A 29 5.37 -2.81 -8.54
C THR A 29 6.28 -3.54 -9.52
N ARG A 30 7.58 -3.22 -9.55
CA ARG A 30 8.57 -3.97 -10.35
C ARG A 30 8.75 -5.40 -9.81
N LEU A 31 8.70 -5.59 -8.49
CA LEU A 31 8.68 -6.92 -7.88
C LEU A 31 7.41 -7.70 -8.24
N SER A 32 6.24 -7.05 -8.22
CA SER A 32 4.97 -7.65 -8.66
C SER A 32 5.04 -8.13 -10.10
N VAL A 33 5.57 -7.30 -11.02
CA VAL A 33 5.79 -7.66 -12.43
C VAL A 33 6.82 -8.77 -12.58
N ALA A 34 7.95 -8.71 -11.87
CA ALA A 34 8.95 -9.77 -11.91
C ALA A 34 8.41 -11.12 -11.41
N TYR A 35 7.55 -11.09 -10.39
CA TYR A 35 6.85 -12.30 -9.90
C TYR A 35 5.83 -12.81 -10.92
N LYS A 36 5.11 -11.90 -11.59
CA LYS A 36 4.22 -12.18 -12.73
C LYS A 36 4.94 -12.87 -13.87
N ASP A 37 6.15 -12.46 -14.19
CA ASP A 37 6.95 -13.10 -15.23
C ASP A 37 7.55 -14.44 -14.77
N ALA A 38 8.02 -14.53 -13.52
CA ALA A 38 8.59 -15.76 -12.96
C ALA A 38 7.57 -16.91 -12.78
N THR A 39 6.29 -16.60 -12.80
CA THR A 39 5.17 -17.55 -12.63
C THR A 39 4.36 -17.78 -13.90
N LYS A 40 4.77 -17.20 -15.05
CA LYS A 40 4.19 -17.52 -16.35
C LYS A 40 4.32 -19.02 -16.65
N ASP A 41 3.26 -19.58 -17.20
CA ASP A 41 3.30 -20.93 -17.75
C ASP A 41 4.25 -20.96 -18.98
N PRO A 42 5.26 -21.84 -19.01
CA PRO A 42 6.23 -21.89 -20.11
C PRO A 42 5.62 -22.31 -21.47
N ASN A 43 4.49 -23.03 -21.46
CA ASN A 43 3.86 -23.60 -22.65
C ASN A 43 2.75 -22.70 -23.19
N SER A 44 1.91 -22.13 -22.33
CA SER A 44 0.79 -21.26 -22.74
C SER A 44 1.14 -19.76 -22.72
N GLY A 45 2.22 -19.37 -22.04
CA GLY A 45 2.59 -17.98 -21.82
C GLY A 45 1.62 -17.21 -20.90
N GLN A 46 0.58 -17.88 -20.39
CA GLN A 46 -0.42 -17.27 -19.53
C GLN A 46 0.09 -17.08 -18.11
N HIS A 47 -0.44 -16.06 -17.44
CA HIS A 47 -0.14 -15.78 -16.04
C HIS A 47 -0.89 -16.74 -15.13
N ALA A 48 -0.17 -17.40 -14.22
CA ALA A 48 -0.73 -18.42 -13.33
C ALA A 48 -1.39 -17.85 -12.05
N GLY A 49 -1.49 -16.53 -11.93
CA GLY A 49 -2.02 -15.90 -10.72
C GLY A 49 -2.61 -14.52 -10.94
N VAL A 50 -3.04 -13.99 -9.83
CA VAL A 50 -3.93 -12.86 -9.66
C VAL A 50 -3.14 -11.66 -9.15
N TYR A 51 -3.39 -10.47 -9.70
CA TYR A 51 -2.61 -9.27 -9.39
C TYR A 51 -3.50 -8.05 -9.16
N TYR A 52 -3.33 -7.42 -8.00
CA TYR A 52 -3.69 -6.03 -7.74
C TYR A 52 -2.38 -5.25 -7.62
N ASN A 53 -2.14 -4.25 -8.48
CA ASN A 53 -0.97 -3.39 -8.43
C ASN A 53 -1.23 -2.07 -9.19
N ALA A 54 -0.24 -1.18 -9.27
CA ALA A 54 -0.40 0.09 -9.97
C ALA A 54 -0.88 -0.06 -11.43
N LEU A 55 -0.48 -1.11 -12.15
CA LEU A 55 -0.92 -1.34 -13.54
C LEU A 55 -2.41 -1.72 -13.62
N SER A 56 -2.96 -2.33 -12.56
CA SER A 56 -4.38 -2.64 -12.49
C SER A 56 -5.21 -1.43 -12.10
N GLU A 57 -4.63 -0.49 -11.33
CA GLU A 57 -5.23 0.84 -11.07
C GLU A 57 -5.23 1.70 -12.34
N ASP A 58 -4.17 1.64 -13.16
CA ASP A 58 -4.04 2.39 -14.42
C ASP A 58 -5.09 1.99 -15.48
N LEU A 59 -5.85 0.90 -15.26
CA LEU A 59 -7.01 0.55 -16.09
C LEU A 59 -8.15 1.57 -15.92
N PHE A 60 -8.18 2.33 -14.83
CA PHE A 60 -9.26 3.25 -14.52
C PHE A 60 -8.81 4.68 -14.84
N VAL A 61 -9.42 5.28 -15.86
CA VAL A 61 -9.02 6.59 -16.40
C VAL A 61 -10.22 7.53 -16.39
N TRP A 62 -10.05 8.71 -15.78
CA TRP A 62 -11.11 9.71 -15.79
C TRP A 62 -11.30 10.32 -17.17
N ASP A 63 -12.54 10.33 -17.62
CA ASP A 63 -13.07 11.16 -18.69
C ASP A 63 -13.89 12.27 -18.03
N ASN A 64 -13.35 13.50 -18.05
CA ASN A 64 -13.95 14.64 -17.38
C ASN A 64 -15.02 15.33 -18.24
N ASP A 65 -15.18 14.98 -19.52
CA ASP A 65 -16.13 15.64 -20.43
C ASP A 65 -16.00 17.18 -20.45
N GLU A 66 -14.76 17.69 -20.57
CA GLU A 66 -14.45 19.13 -20.46
C GLU A 66 -15.16 19.97 -21.53
N ASP A 67 -15.38 19.43 -22.72
CA ASP A 67 -16.05 20.13 -23.83
C ASP A 67 -17.56 20.35 -23.58
N ASN A 68 -18.15 19.63 -22.63
CA ASN A 68 -19.58 19.71 -22.28
C ASN A 68 -19.80 20.11 -20.81
N ASP A 69 -18.96 21.01 -20.28
CA ASP A 69 -19.05 21.51 -18.90
C ASP A 69 -19.12 20.39 -17.84
N ASN A 70 -18.36 19.31 -18.06
CA ASN A 70 -18.27 18.15 -17.18
C ASN A 70 -19.58 17.37 -16.98
N ALA A 71 -20.59 17.59 -17.84
CA ALA A 71 -21.92 17.03 -17.69
C ALA A 71 -21.96 15.49 -17.63
N ASN A 72 -21.06 14.80 -18.34
CA ASN A 72 -20.99 13.34 -18.38
C ASN A 72 -19.67 12.79 -17.81
N THR A 73 -19.17 13.41 -16.73
CA THR A 73 -17.95 12.94 -16.06
C THR A 73 -18.07 11.47 -15.63
N GLN A 74 -17.11 10.65 -16.03
CA GLN A 74 -17.12 9.20 -15.81
C GLN A 74 -15.72 8.62 -15.69
N LEU A 75 -15.61 7.47 -15.02
CA LEU A 75 -14.37 6.72 -14.90
C LEU A 75 -14.37 5.60 -15.96
N LYS A 76 -13.64 5.79 -17.05
CA LYS A 76 -13.45 4.77 -18.10
C LYS A 76 -12.62 3.60 -17.56
N ILE A 77 -12.97 2.40 -18.01
CA ILE A 77 -12.21 1.17 -17.74
C ILE A 77 -11.58 0.72 -19.05
N LEU A 78 -10.25 0.72 -19.10
CA LEU A 78 -9.49 0.30 -20.27
C LEU A 78 -9.62 -1.22 -20.48
N PRO A 79 -9.61 -1.68 -21.75
CA PRO A 79 -9.67 -3.10 -22.06
C PRO A 79 -8.49 -3.89 -21.48
N SER A 80 -8.78 -5.05 -20.91
CA SER A 80 -7.82 -5.93 -20.26
C SER A 80 -8.29 -7.39 -20.22
N SER A 81 -7.45 -8.28 -19.66
CA SER A 81 -7.85 -9.66 -19.40
C SER A 81 -8.94 -9.81 -18.33
N LEU A 82 -9.32 -8.73 -17.63
CA LEU A 82 -10.35 -8.74 -16.60
C LEU A 82 -11.76 -8.61 -17.18
N ASN A 83 -11.90 -8.10 -18.41
CA ASN A 83 -13.18 -7.82 -19.04
C ASN A 83 -14.06 -9.08 -19.16
N ARG A 84 -13.46 -10.28 -19.31
CA ARG A 84 -14.15 -11.58 -19.27
C ARG A 84 -14.90 -11.87 -17.96
N PHE A 85 -14.61 -11.13 -16.90
CA PHE A 85 -15.26 -11.26 -15.59
C PHE A 85 -16.20 -10.09 -15.27
N HIS A 86 -16.29 -9.08 -16.13
CA HIS A 86 -17.13 -7.91 -15.87
C HIS A 86 -18.63 -8.24 -15.89
N SER A 87 -19.05 -9.29 -16.61
CA SER A 87 -20.45 -9.73 -16.63
C SER A 87 -20.99 -10.05 -15.23
N PHE A 88 -20.16 -10.65 -14.37
CA PHE A 88 -20.55 -10.98 -13.00
C PHE A 88 -20.81 -9.73 -12.15
N LEU A 89 -20.02 -8.67 -12.36
CA LEU A 89 -20.24 -7.40 -11.66
C LEU A 89 -21.44 -6.63 -12.22
N TYR A 90 -21.73 -6.80 -13.51
CA TYR A 90 -22.88 -6.18 -14.14
C TYR A 90 -24.20 -6.83 -13.69
N GLU A 91 -24.20 -8.16 -13.55
CA GLU A 91 -25.35 -8.92 -13.05
C GLU A 91 -25.60 -8.71 -11.55
N ASP A 92 -24.54 -8.48 -10.77
CA ASP A 92 -24.60 -8.18 -9.34
C ASP A 92 -23.73 -6.96 -8.97
N PRO A 93 -24.18 -5.72 -9.26
CA PRO A 93 -23.46 -4.52 -8.84
C PRO A 93 -23.40 -4.36 -7.32
N ASP A 94 -24.34 -4.99 -6.60
CA ASP A 94 -24.39 -4.98 -5.14
C ASP A 94 -23.16 -5.68 -4.53
N SER A 95 -22.50 -6.59 -5.26
CA SER A 95 -21.23 -7.20 -4.85
C SER A 95 -20.14 -6.17 -4.55
N VAL A 96 -20.00 -5.14 -5.40
CA VAL A 96 -19.02 -4.04 -5.22
C VAL A 96 -19.51 -3.08 -4.14
N MET A 97 -20.80 -2.75 -4.12
CA MET A 97 -21.39 -1.90 -3.07
C MET A 97 -21.24 -2.51 -1.66
N ALA A 98 -21.36 -3.84 -1.54
CA ALA A 98 -21.17 -4.55 -0.27
C ALA A 98 -19.75 -4.38 0.28
N LYS A 99 -18.72 -4.34 -0.59
CA LYS A 99 -17.33 -4.04 -0.18
C LYS A 99 -17.16 -2.58 0.19
N LEU A 100 -17.74 -1.69 -0.60
CA LEU A 100 -17.68 -0.25 -0.38
C LEU A 100 -18.35 0.17 0.93
N ALA A 101 -19.42 -0.51 1.37
CA ALA A 101 -20.20 -0.13 2.55
C ALA A 101 -19.34 0.07 3.81
N ALA A 102 -18.28 -0.72 3.99
CA ALA A 102 -17.37 -0.61 5.13
C ALA A 102 -16.59 0.71 5.16
N TYR A 103 -16.39 1.34 4.00
CA TYR A 103 -15.68 2.61 3.80
C TYR A 103 -16.59 3.84 3.88
N PHE A 104 -17.88 3.66 4.19
CA PHE A 104 -18.88 4.74 4.31
C PHE A 104 -18.86 5.72 3.12
N PRO A 105 -19.04 5.24 1.87
CA PRO A 105 -18.96 6.08 0.68
C PRO A 105 -20.05 7.15 0.71
N LYS A 106 -19.72 8.35 0.23
CA LYS A 106 -20.69 9.45 0.03
C LYS A 106 -21.27 9.47 -1.38
N PHE A 107 -21.06 8.39 -2.13
CA PHE A 107 -21.49 8.22 -3.49
C PHE A 107 -22.12 6.85 -3.70
N THR A 108 -22.93 6.75 -4.75
CA THR A 108 -23.30 5.49 -5.40
C THR A 108 -22.76 5.50 -6.83
N PHE A 109 -22.87 4.38 -7.54
CA PHE A 109 -22.39 4.28 -8.91
C PHE A 109 -23.33 3.49 -9.81
N GLN A 110 -23.12 3.64 -11.11
CA GLN A 110 -23.74 2.85 -12.17
C GLN A 110 -22.65 2.37 -13.13
N PHE A 111 -22.71 1.09 -13.51
CA PHE A 111 -21.89 0.55 -14.59
C PHE A 111 -22.51 0.85 -15.95
N ASN A 112 -21.68 1.34 -16.87
CA ASN A 112 -22.03 1.50 -18.27
C ASN A 112 -21.37 0.35 -19.04
N ALA A 113 -22.20 -0.49 -19.65
CA ALA A 113 -21.72 -1.60 -20.47
C ALA A 113 -21.16 -1.07 -21.80
N HIS A 114 -20.11 -1.72 -22.28
CA HIS A 114 -19.60 -1.51 -23.63
C HIS A 114 -20.58 -2.11 -24.65
N ASP A 115 -20.66 -1.51 -25.84
CA ASP A 115 -21.54 -1.99 -26.92
C ASP A 115 -21.22 -3.43 -27.35
N ASP A 116 -19.94 -3.79 -27.28
CA ASP A 116 -19.45 -5.16 -27.40
C ASP A 116 -19.46 -5.87 -26.03
N PRO A 117 -20.31 -6.89 -25.82
CA PRO A 117 -20.40 -7.62 -24.55
C PRO A 117 -19.08 -8.30 -24.12
N GLU A 118 -18.20 -8.66 -25.07
CA GLU A 118 -16.90 -9.27 -24.74
C GLU A 118 -15.96 -8.27 -24.05
N MET A 119 -16.21 -6.97 -24.26
CA MET A 119 -15.47 -5.87 -23.64
C MET A 119 -16.03 -5.49 -22.27
N GLY A 120 -17.18 -6.02 -21.85
CA GLY A 120 -17.70 -5.88 -20.49
C GLY A 120 -18.07 -4.43 -20.12
N ILE A 121 -17.68 -3.99 -18.92
CA ILE A 121 -17.92 -2.60 -18.45
C ILE A 121 -16.97 -1.63 -19.18
N GLU A 122 -17.54 -0.61 -19.83
CA GLU A 122 -16.80 0.48 -20.47
C GLU A 122 -16.43 1.59 -19.47
N SER A 123 -17.36 1.93 -18.58
CA SER A 123 -17.15 3.01 -17.62
C SER A 123 -18.04 2.91 -16.40
N VAL A 124 -17.72 3.73 -15.40
CA VAL A 124 -18.48 3.89 -14.17
C VAL A 124 -18.88 5.34 -14.03
N THR A 125 -20.16 5.59 -13.80
CA THR A 125 -20.70 6.92 -13.48
C THR A 125 -21.03 6.96 -12.00
N PHE A 126 -20.59 8.01 -11.31
CA PHE A 126 -20.82 8.17 -9.87
C PHE A 126 -21.87 9.24 -9.60
N PHE A 127 -22.65 9.05 -8.53
CA PHE A 127 -23.69 9.98 -8.11
C PHE A 127 -23.60 10.25 -6.61
N SER A 128 -23.89 11.47 -6.19
CA SER A 128 -23.98 11.81 -4.76
C SER A 128 -25.16 11.08 -4.11
N VAL A 129 -24.96 10.58 -2.88
CA VAL A 129 -26.07 10.01 -2.09
C VAL A 129 -26.99 11.10 -1.53
N THR A 130 -26.50 12.34 -1.41
CA THR A 130 -27.25 13.47 -0.82
C THR A 130 -27.89 14.37 -1.88
N GLU A 131 -27.28 14.47 -3.06
CA GLU A 131 -27.74 15.34 -4.14
C GLU A 131 -28.20 14.47 -5.32
N LYS A 132 -29.44 14.67 -5.77
CA LYS A 132 -29.98 13.92 -6.92
C LYS A 132 -29.68 14.66 -8.21
N GLY A 133 -29.20 13.93 -9.21
CA GLY A 133 -29.46 14.24 -10.62
C GLY A 133 -28.26 14.21 -11.57
N ASN A 134 -27.06 14.54 -11.09
CA ASN A 134 -25.90 14.72 -11.99
C ASN A 134 -24.74 13.77 -11.65
N PRO A 135 -24.00 13.28 -12.67
CA PRO A 135 -22.71 12.64 -12.49
C PRO A 135 -21.74 13.50 -11.68
N ILE A 136 -20.95 12.87 -10.82
CA ILE A 136 -19.92 13.54 -10.02
C ILE A 136 -18.55 12.92 -10.23
N LYS A 137 -17.51 13.74 -10.08
CA LYS A 137 -16.14 13.26 -9.89
C LYS A 137 -15.91 12.99 -8.41
N ILE A 138 -15.56 11.75 -8.07
CA ILE A 138 -15.15 11.39 -6.70
C ILE A 138 -13.70 11.75 -6.44
N SER A 139 -13.31 11.86 -5.17
CA SER A 139 -11.92 12.18 -4.79
C SER A 139 -10.95 11.07 -5.19
N ARG A 140 -9.65 11.39 -5.28
CA ARG A 140 -8.60 10.38 -5.58
C ARG A 140 -8.56 9.24 -4.55
N GLY A 141 -8.88 9.52 -3.29
CA GLY A 141 -8.97 8.49 -2.24
C GLY A 141 -10.18 7.57 -2.45
N GLU A 142 -11.34 8.15 -2.73
CA GLU A 142 -12.57 7.40 -3.05
C GLU A 142 -12.43 6.56 -4.33
N GLU A 143 -11.79 7.10 -5.37
CA GLU A 143 -11.47 6.39 -6.61
C GLU A 143 -10.66 5.12 -6.32
N ARG A 144 -9.62 5.21 -5.50
CA ARG A 144 -8.78 4.05 -5.17
C ARG A 144 -9.50 3.04 -4.29
N ILE A 145 -10.32 3.49 -3.33
CA ILE A 145 -11.18 2.61 -2.53
C ILE A 145 -12.18 1.88 -3.44
N PHE A 146 -12.76 2.59 -4.42
CA PHE A 146 -13.65 2.00 -5.41
C PHE A 146 -12.93 0.94 -6.24
N VAL A 147 -11.76 1.24 -6.79
CA VAL A 147 -10.97 0.28 -7.56
C VAL A 147 -10.62 -0.94 -6.71
N TRP A 148 -10.17 -0.75 -5.47
CA TRP A 148 -9.92 -1.87 -4.54
C TRP A 148 -11.18 -2.74 -4.31
N CYS A 149 -12.34 -2.13 -4.07
CA CYS A 149 -13.60 -2.84 -3.89
C CYS A 149 -14.07 -3.56 -5.16
N PHE A 150 -13.86 -2.96 -6.33
CA PHE A 150 -14.10 -3.58 -7.63
C PHE A 150 -13.26 -4.86 -7.79
N PHE A 151 -11.97 -4.79 -7.46
CA PHE A 151 -11.08 -5.95 -7.47
C PHE A 151 -11.46 -7.02 -6.43
N LEU A 152 -11.88 -6.62 -5.23
CA LEU A 152 -12.38 -7.54 -4.21
C LEU A 152 -13.63 -8.30 -4.68
N ALA A 153 -14.55 -7.64 -5.38
CA ALA A 153 -15.72 -8.30 -5.94
C ALA A 153 -15.31 -9.29 -7.05
N LEU A 154 -14.37 -8.90 -7.92
CA LEU A 154 -13.82 -9.82 -8.94
C LEU A 154 -13.12 -11.05 -8.34
N LEU A 155 -12.46 -10.92 -7.18
CA LEU A 155 -11.84 -12.03 -6.47
C LEU A 155 -12.87 -13.07 -5.97
N GLU A 156 -14.11 -12.65 -5.70
CA GLU A 156 -15.17 -13.49 -5.12
C GLU A 156 -16.04 -14.20 -6.14
N VAL A 157 -16.05 -13.75 -7.40
CA VAL A 157 -16.60 -14.53 -8.50
C VAL A 157 -15.90 -15.89 -8.47
N ASP A 158 -16.69 -16.97 -8.39
CA ASP A 158 -16.39 -18.41 -8.13
C ASP A 158 -15.24 -19.03 -8.98
N GLY A 159 -14.55 -18.20 -9.77
CA GLY A 159 -13.80 -18.47 -10.98
C GLY A 159 -12.76 -17.42 -11.42
N TRP A 160 -12.07 -16.66 -10.54
CA TRP A 160 -10.61 -16.46 -10.74
C TRP A 160 -9.84 -17.77 -10.36
N ALA A 161 -10.53 -18.91 -10.50
CA ALA A 161 -10.49 -20.10 -9.65
C ALA A 161 -10.52 -21.42 -10.45
N ASN A 162 -9.80 -21.51 -11.58
CA ASN A 162 -9.30 -22.80 -12.10
C ASN A 162 -8.09 -22.64 -13.06
N GLU A 163 -7.92 -21.49 -13.74
CA GLU A 163 -6.77 -21.24 -14.62
C GLU A 163 -5.63 -20.44 -13.95
N GLN A 164 -5.93 -19.58 -12.96
CA GLN A 164 -4.98 -18.70 -12.27
C GLN A 164 -4.85 -19.05 -10.78
N ASP A 165 -4.51 -20.32 -10.52
CA ASP A 165 -4.61 -20.94 -9.19
C ASP A 165 -3.33 -20.92 -8.36
N ALA A 166 -2.23 -20.39 -8.86
CA ALA A 166 -0.97 -20.44 -8.13
C ALA A 166 -0.94 -19.45 -6.95
N HIS A 167 -1.36 -18.19 -7.18
CA HIS A 167 -1.19 -17.14 -6.17
C HIS A 167 -2.04 -15.88 -6.40
N ILE A 168 -2.17 -15.10 -5.33
CA ILE A 168 -2.70 -13.74 -5.27
C ILE A 168 -1.53 -12.81 -4.90
N PHE A 169 -1.31 -11.75 -5.67
CA PHE A 169 -0.32 -10.71 -5.39
C PHE A 169 -1.02 -9.36 -5.23
N ILE A 170 -0.92 -8.76 -4.06
CA ILE A 170 -1.50 -7.46 -3.74
C ILE A 170 -0.34 -6.48 -3.49
N ASP A 171 -0.15 -5.53 -4.40
CA ASP A 171 0.82 -4.46 -4.28
C ASP A 171 0.14 -3.15 -3.88
N ASP A 172 0.44 -2.77 -2.64
CA ASP A 172 0.16 -1.46 -2.08
C ASP A 172 -1.31 -1.02 -2.18
N PRO A 173 -2.23 -1.77 -1.57
CA PRO A 173 -3.67 -1.55 -1.69
C PRO A 173 -4.18 -0.29 -0.98
N VAL A 174 -3.27 0.50 -0.40
CA VAL A 174 -3.55 1.69 0.39
C VAL A 174 -2.86 2.86 -0.28
N SER A 175 -3.62 3.90 -0.60
CA SER A 175 -3.07 5.21 -0.96
C SER A 175 -2.89 6.09 0.27
N SER A 176 -2.64 7.39 0.09
CA SER A 176 -2.68 8.41 1.14
C SER A 176 -4.06 8.50 1.82
N LEU A 177 -4.43 7.45 2.56
CA LEU A 177 -5.71 7.22 3.23
C LEU A 177 -5.60 7.63 4.69
N ASP A 178 -6.74 7.99 5.28
CA ASP A 178 -6.86 8.15 6.73
C ASP A 178 -6.72 6.80 7.48
N GLU A 179 -6.45 6.88 8.79
CA GLU A 179 -6.23 5.71 9.66
C GLU A 179 -7.41 4.71 9.66
N HIS A 180 -8.63 5.20 9.45
CA HIS A 180 -9.83 4.37 9.42
C HIS A 180 -9.84 3.45 8.21
N ASN A 181 -9.58 4.00 7.02
CA ASN A 181 -9.54 3.25 5.77
C ASN A 181 -8.41 2.21 5.75
N ILE A 182 -7.30 2.45 6.44
CA ILE A 182 -6.22 1.47 6.61
C ILE A 182 -6.70 0.24 7.38
N TYR A 183 -7.49 0.43 8.44
CA TYR A 183 -8.04 -0.69 9.23
C TYR A 183 -8.99 -1.54 8.40
N ILE A 184 -9.91 -0.91 7.65
CA ILE A 184 -10.85 -1.61 6.77
C ILE A 184 -10.11 -2.37 5.67
N THR A 185 -9.09 -1.74 5.08
CA THR A 185 -8.26 -2.39 4.04
C THR A 185 -7.49 -3.58 4.60
N ALA A 186 -6.96 -3.49 5.82
CA ALA A 186 -6.36 -4.63 6.49
C ALA A 186 -7.36 -5.77 6.73
N ASP A 187 -8.61 -5.44 7.06
CA ASP A 187 -9.66 -6.42 7.28
C ASP A 187 -10.06 -7.15 6.00
N THR A 188 -10.26 -6.40 4.91
CA THR A 188 -10.59 -6.98 3.59
C THR A 188 -9.46 -7.85 3.05
N ILE A 189 -8.19 -7.45 3.20
CA ILE A 189 -7.03 -8.29 2.85
C ILE A 189 -6.99 -9.55 3.72
N PHE A 190 -7.23 -9.42 5.02
CA PHE A 190 -7.24 -10.57 5.92
C PHE A 190 -8.34 -11.58 5.56
N ALA A 191 -9.51 -11.11 5.13
CA ALA A 191 -10.56 -11.98 4.60
C ALA A 191 -10.09 -12.77 3.36
N GLN A 192 -9.38 -12.12 2.43
CA GLN A 192 -8.74 -12.82 1.30
C GLN A 192 -7.72 -13.86 1.75
N ILE A 193 -6.96 -13.55 2.81
CA ILE A 193 -6.05 -14.53 3.42
C ILE A 193 -6.83 -15.73 3.94
N GLU A 194 -7.85 -15.54 4.77
CA GLU A 194 -8.62 -16.64 5.36
C GLU A 194 -9.30 -17.53 4.31
N ASN A 195 -9.78 -16.94 3.22
CA ASN A 195 -10.46 -17.66 2.14
C ASN A 195 -9.50 -18.50 1.28
N HIS A 196 -8.23 -18.11 1.14
CA HIS A 196 -7.34 -18.67 0.13
C HIS A 196 -6.02 -19.27 0.65
N TYR A 197 -5.58 -19.02 1.89
CA TYR A 197 -4.22 -19.38 2.36
C TYR A 197 -3.85 -20.88 2.31
N LEU A 198 -4.83 -21.77 2.25
CA LEU A 198 -4.60 -23.21 2.09
C LEU A 198 -4.57 -23.66 0.62
N LYS A 199 -5.13 -22.85 -0.29
CA LYS A 199 -5.30 -23.17 -1.71
C LYS A 199 -4.28 -22.44 -2.60
N LYS A 200 -3.93 -21.21 -2.24
CA LYS A 200 -3.10 -20.30 -3.05
C LYS A 200 -2.02 -19.67 -2.19
N ARG A 201 -0.89 -19.31 -2.81
CA ARG A 201 0.06 -18.38 -2.19
C ARG A 201 -0.49 -16.95 -2.23
N ILE A 202 -0.31 -16.18 -1.17
CA ILE A 202 -0.77 -14.81 -1.05
C ILE A 202 0.45 -13.96 -0.71
N ILE A 203 0.78 -13.03 -1.58
CA ILE A 203 1.90 -12.11 -1.44
C ILE A 203 1.36 -10.70 -1.34
N ILE A 204 1.66 -10.02 -0.25
CA ILE A 204 1.23 -8.64 -0.01
C ILE A 204 2.48 -7.78 0.13
N THR A 205 2.62 -6.78 -0.74
CA THR A 205 3.64 -5.74 -0.62
C THR A 205 2.97 -4.44 -0.20
N THR A 206 3.56 -3.69 0.73
CA THR A 206 3.06 -2.35 1.05
C THR A 206 4.18 -1.43 1.53
N HIS A 207 4.05 -0.14 1.25
CA HIS A 207 4.83 0.90 1.94
C HIS A 207 4.14 1.40 3.21
N HIS A 208 2.86 1.11 3.35
CA HIS A 208 2.07 1.62 4.44
C HIS A 208 2.27 0.75 5.67
N ILE A 209 2.87 1.33 6.68
CA ILE A 209 3.27 0.56 7.84
C ILE A 209 2.12 0.11 8.74
N GLY A 210 1.11 0.96 8.95
CA GLY A 210 -0.03 0.61 9.80
C GLY A 210 -0.65 -0.68 9.29
N LEU A 211 -0.94 -0.73 7.99
CA LEU A 211 -1.31 -1.95 7.28
C LEU A 211 -0.36 -3.13 7.53
N PHE A 212 0.94 -3.00 7.27
CA PHE A 212 1.89 -4.09 7.48
C PHE A 212 1.86 -4.60 8.93
N SER A 213 1.86 -3.69 9.92
CA SER A 213 1.86 -4.03 11.34
C SER A 213 0.58 -4.73 11.76
N ILE A 214 -0.58 -4.23 11.32
CA ILE A 214 -1.89 -4.86 11.60
C ILE A 214 -1.92 -6.29 11.04
N LEU A 215 -1.51 -6.47 9.78
CA LEU A 215 -1.49 -7.79 9.15
C LEU A 215 -0.47 -8.72 9.82
N ALA A 216 0.76 -8.25 10.06
CA ALA A 216 1.80 -9.02 10.72
C ALA A 216 1.36 -9.48 12.12
N ASP A 217 0.72 -8.61 12.90
CA ASP A 217 0.23 -8.95 14.23
C ASP A 217 -0.91 -9.98 14.16
N ARG A 218 -1.89 -9.79 13.28
CA ARG A 218 -2.98 -10.77 13.07
C ARG A 218 -2.45 -12.15 12.63
N LEU A 219 -1.39 -12.19 11.82
CA LEU A 219 -0.81 -13.42 11.29
C LEU A 219 0.16 -14.11 12.27
N MET A 220 0.90 -13.35 13.07
CA MET A 220 2.02 -13.86 13.86
C MET A 220 1.78 -13.89 15.37
N LYS A 221 0.77 -13.16 15.88
CA LYS A 221 0.49 -12.97 17.31
C LYS A 221 -0.98 -13.18 17.67
N GLY A 222 -1.26 -13.48 18.94
CA GLY A 222 -2.61 -13.69 19.46
C GLY A 222 -3.11 -15.14 19.34
N GLU A 223 -4.29 -15.41 19.91
CA GLU A 223 -4.82 -16.77 20.10
C GLU A 223 -5.04 -17.54 18.79
N LYS A 224 -5.45 -16.84 17.73
CA LYS A 224 -5.70 -17.44 16.40
C LYS A 224 -4.45 -17.54 15.51
N SER A 225 -3.33 -16.91 15.88
CA SER A 225 -2.12 -16.88 15.04
C SER A 225 -1.49 -18.25 14.81
N SER A 226 -1.75 -19.23 15.68
CA SER A 226 -1.27 -20.60 15.52
C SER A 226 -1.63 -21.22 14.16
N ARG A 227 -2.75 -20.78 13.55
CA ARG A 227 -3.20 -21.20 12.21
C ARG A 227 -2.32 -20.66 11.08
N TYR A 228 -1.86 -19.42 11.19
CA TYR A 228 -1.18 -18.69 10.12
C TYR A 228 0.33 -18.64 10.29
N LYS A 229 0.82 -18.54 11.53
CA LYS A 229 2.21 -18.25 11.88
C LYS A 229 3.25 -19.17 11.22
N LYS A 230 2.95 -20.46 11.05
CA LYS A 230 3.85 -21.42 10.39
C LYS A 230 3.81 -21.33 8.86
N LEU A 231 2.76 -20.73 8.31
CA LEU A 231 2.52 -20.52 6.89
C LEU A 231 2.86 -19.10 6.44
N THR A 232 3.33 -18.24 7.37
CA THR A 232 3.61 -16.83 7.12
C THR A 232 5.11 -16.54 7.15
N LYS A 233 5.60 -15.85 6.12
CA LYS A 233 6.90 -15.18 6.12
C LYS A 233 6.74 -13.67 6.03
N LEU A 234 7.51 -12.98 6.87
CA LEU A 234 7.65 -11.54 6.84
C LEU A 234 8.97 -11.18 6.19
N PHE A 235 8.98 -10.13 5.37
CA PHE A 235 10.19 -9.59 4.77
C PHE A 235 10.20 -8.06 4.76
N ILE A 236 11.41 -7.51 4.73
CA ILE A 236 11.69 -6.13 4.36
C ILE A 236 12.44 -6.17 3.04
N LEU A 237 11.90 -5.50 2.03
CA LEU A 237 12.58 -5.30 0.76
C LEU A 237 13.44 -4.04 0.89
N GLY A 238 14.76 -4.22 0.85
CA GLY A 238 15.74 -3.15 0.87
C GLY A 238 16.30 -2.85 -0.52
N LYS A 239 16.77 -1.62 -0.74
CA LYS A 239 17.47 -1.21 -1.96
C LYS A 239 18.68 -0.35 -1.59
N SER A 240 19.87 -0.81 -1.97
CA SER A 240 21.13 -0.07 -1.83
C SER A 240 21.77 0.07 -3.22
N GLY A 241 21.75 1.30 -3.76
CA GLY A 241 22.12 1.54 -5.15
C GLY A 241 21.27 0.72 -6.13
N ASN A 242 21.90 -0.17 -6.88
CA ASN A 242 21.24 -1.08 -7.82
C ASN A 242 20.98 -2.49 -7.25
N GLU A 243 21.41 -2.76 -6.02
CA GLU A 243 21.21 -4.06 -5.39
C GLU A 243 19.98 -4.06 -4.47
N LEU A 244 19.17 -5.11 -4.58
CA LEU A 244 18.05 -5.39 -3.70
C LEU A 244 18.43 -6.45 -2.67
N SER A 245 17.85 -6.32 -1.48
CA SER A 245 17.88 -7.32 -0.40
C SER A 245 16.45 -7.70 0.00
N LEU A 246 16.27 -8.94 0.47
CA LEU A 246 15.01 -9.42 1.02
C LEU A 246 15.30 -10.00 2.41
N ASP A 247 15.13 -9.17 3.42
CA ASP A 247 15.60 -9.43 4.78
C ASP A 247 14.44 -9.85 5.68
N ASN A 248 14.67 -10.80 6.59
CA ASN A 248 13.66 -11.20 7.57
C ASN A 248 13.73 -10.24 8.77
N PRO A 249 12.61 -9.61 9.20
CA PRO A 249 12.60 -8.62 10.28
C PRO A 249 12.98 -9.14 11.68
N GLY A 250 13.36 -10.42 11.83
CA GLY A 250 13.71 -11.02 13.12
C GLY A 250 12.47 -11.36 13.94
N GLY A 251 12.54 -12.43 14.75
CA GLY A 251 11.37 -13.00 15.45
C GLY A 251 10.73 -12.11 16.54
N ASN A 252 11.24 -10.90 16.75
CA ASN A 252 10.69 -9.97 17.73
C ASN A 252 9.77 -9.00 17.00
N VAL A 253 8.51 -8.95 17.46
CA VAL A 253 7.56 -7.85 17.34
C VAL A 253 8.06 -6.77 16.38
N PHE A 254 7.60 -6.78 15.13
CA PHE A 254 7.91 -5.73 14.17
C PHE A 254 7.34 -4.41 14.68
N LEU A 255 8.09 -3.77 15.57
CA LEU A 255 7.83 -2.45 16.10
C LEU A 255 8.46 -1.51 15.09
N TYR A 256 7.70 -1.18 14.05
CA TYR A 256 8.17 -0.30 12.97
C TYR A 256 8.91 0.94 13.44
N HIS A 257 8.48 1.55 14.54
CA HIS A 257 9.19 2.70 15.09
C HIS A 257 10.66 2.36 15.37
N LEU A 258 10.98 1.15 15.87
CA LEU A 258 12.36 0.69 16.01
C LEU A 258 13.06 0.51 14.66
N HIS A 259 12.38 0.01 13.63
CA HIS A 259 13.00 -0.13 12.31
C HIS A 259 13.22 1.21 11.60
N LEU A 260 12.29 2.15 11.70
CA LEU A 260 12.49 3.55 11.29
C LEU A 260 13.69 4.14 12.02
N LEU A 261 13.75 3.97 13.34
CA LEU A 261 14.86 4.46 14.15
C LEU A 261 16.18 3.78 13.76
N GLN A 262 16.19 2.48 13.43
CA GLN A 262 17.38 1.78 12.92
C GLN A 262 17.81 2.32 11.55
N ALA A 263 16.88 2.49 10.61
CA ALA A 263 17.16 3.04 9.29
C ALA A 263 17.69 4.48 9.39
N LEU A 264 17.07 5.31 10.22
CA LEU A 264 17.54 6.67 10.52
C LEU A 264 18.90 6.68 11.21
N ALA A 265 19.16 5.74 12.14
CA ALA A 265 20.45 5.61 12.81
C ALA A 265 21.57 5.21 11.85
N GLU A 266 21.30 4.29 10.91
CA GLU A 266 22.27 3.87 9.90
C GLU A 266 22.52 4.98 8.87
N ALA A 267 21.46 5.65 8.41
CA ALA A 267 21.57 6.83 7.55
C ALA A 267 22.37 7.96 8.23
N ASN A 268 22.19 8.15 9.53
CA ASN A 268 22.92 9.14 10.32
C ASN A 268 24.42 8.81 10.44
N ARG A 269 24.82 7.53 10.35
CA ARG A 269 26.22 7.10 10.31
C ARG A 269 26.83 7.15 8.91
N THR A 270 26.00 6.98 7.89
CA THR A 270 26.41 6.91 6.49
C THR A 270 26.11 8.24 5.78
N GLN A 271 25.03 8.30 5.01
CA GLN A 271 24.66 9.45 4.19
C GLN A 271 23.19 9.81 4.38
N LEU A 272 22.90 11.11 4.50
CA LEU A 272 21.55 11.64 4.67
C LEU A 272 20.95 12.17 3.35
N TYR A 273 19.77 11.67 3.01
CA TYR A 273 18.95 12.09 1.87
C TYR A 273 17.65 12.74 2.33
N ALA A 274 17.01 13.54 1.47
CA ALA A 274 15.79 14.26 1.82
C ALA A 274 14.65 13.33 2.31
N HIS A 275 14.55 12.11 1.78
CA HIS A 275 13.53 11.15 2.23
C HIS A 275 13.70 10.71 3.69
N HIS A 276 14.90 10.81 4.29
CA HIS A 276 15.08 10.53 5.71
C HIS A 276 14.36 11.55 6.61
N VAL A 277 14.15 12.79 6.17
CA VAL A 277 13.32 13.77 6.93
C VAL A 277 11.86 13.34 6.97
N VAL A 278 11.35 12.72 5.90
CA VAL A 278 10.01 12.15 5.86
C VAL A 278 9.89 11.01 6.88
N LEU A 279 10.89 10.14 6.93
CA LEU A 279 10.95 9.06 7.92
C LEU A 279 11.02 9.60 9.36
N LEU A 280 11.83 10.63 9.60
CA LEU A 280 11.93 11.28 10.91
C LEU A 280 10.59 11.91 11.32
N ARG A 281 9.89 12.58 10.39
CA ARG A 281 8.55 13.12 10.62
C ARG A 281 7.58 12.01 11.04
N GLN A 282 7.59 10.88 10.36
CA GLN A 282 6.73 9.74 10.71
C GLN A 282 6.99 9.24 12.13
N VAL A 283 8.26 9.19 12.57
CA VAL A 283 8.59 8.83 13.97
C VAL A 283 7.98 9.85 14.94
N LEU A 284 8.11 11.15 14.66
CA LEU A 284 7.56 12.21 15.51
C LEU A 284 6.03 12.20 15.56
N GLU A 285 5.36 11.94 14.44
CA GLU A 285 3.90 11.78 14.37
C GLU A 285 3.43 10.57 15.19
N ASN A 286 4.14 9.45 15.09
CA ASN A 286 3.84 8.26 15.90
C ASN A 286 4.00 8.57 17.40
N ILE A 287 5.08 9.23 17.81
CA ILE A 287 5.31 9.61 19.21
C ILE A 287 4.22 10.58 19.68
N ALA A 288 3.88 11.60 18.89
CA ALA A 288 2.81 12.55 19.21
C ALA A 288 1.47 11.81 19.41
N SER A 289 1.13 10.89 18.51
CA SER A 289 -0.08 10.07 18.60
C SER A 289 -0.11 9.19 19.86
N PHE A 290 1.02 8.53 20.20
CA PHE A 290 1.15 7.78 21.46
C PHE A 290 0.97 8.64 22.71
N LEU A 291 1.30 9.93 22.63
CA LEU A 291 1.10 10.90 23.71
C LEU A 291 -0.30 11.53 23.68
N GLY A 292 -1.19 11.09 22.79
CA GLY A 292 -2.57 11.54 22.70
C GLY A 292 -2.76 12.87 21.97
N VAL A 293 -1.82 13.27 21.10
CA VAL A 293 -1.88 14.55 20.37
C VAL A 293 -1.57 14.40 18.88
N GLY A 294 -2.18 15.24 18.04
CA GLY A 294 -2.04 15.16 16.58
C GLY A 294 -1.00 16.08 15.95
N ARG A 295 -0.04 16.63 16.72
CA ARG A 295 0.93 17.63 16.22
C ARG A 295 2.36 17.25 16.55
N ILE A 296 3.24 17.22 15.55
CA ILE A 296 4.68 16.96 15.74
C ILE A 296 5.37 17.98 16.65
N ASN A 297 4.86 19.22 16.70
CA ASN A 297 5.38 20.27 17.57
C ASN A 297 5.41 19.83 19.03
N PHE A 298 4.38 19.10 19.47
CA PHE A 298 4.34 18.58 20.84
C PHE A 298 5.45 17.54 21.07
N ALA A 299 5.68 16.64 20.12
CA ALA A 299 6.79 15.69 20.22
C ALA A 299 8.15 16.42 20.26
N LEU A 300 8.33 17.47 19.44
CA LEU A 300 9.55 18.30 19.42
C LEU A 300 9.78 19.03 20.76
N GLU A 301 8.72 19.55 21.39
CA GLU A 301 8.79 20.14 22.73
C GLU A 301 9.23 19.12 23.78
N GLN A 302 8.64 17.91 23.74
CA GLN A 302 8.92 16.88 24.74
C GLN A 302 10.36 16.35 24.69
N ILE A 303 10.98 16.33 23.50
CA ILE A 303 12.39 15.93 23.32
C ILE A 303 13.36 17.10 23.58
N GLY A 304 12.87 18.32 23.82
CA GLY A 304 13.69 19.49 24.16
C GLY A 304 14.31 20.23 22.96
N VAL A 305 13.59 20.32 21.84
CA VAL A 305 13.98 21.20 20.73
C VAL A 305 13.75 22.66 21.12
N GLU A 306 14.76 23.51 20.92
CA GLU A 306 14.69 24.93 21.33
C GLU A 306 13.77 25.73 20.41
N ASN A 307 13.99 25.64 19.10
CA ASN A 307 13.23 26.39 18.09
C ASN A 307 12.18 25.49 17.42
N VAL A 308 11.15 25.09 18.18
CA VAL A 308 10.13 24.12 17.76
C VAL A 308 9.46 24.53 16.45
N GLU A 309 9.04 25.80 16.32
CA GLU A 309 8.30 26.28 15.15
C GLU A 309 9.15 26.25 13.87
N SER A 310 10.38 26.76 13.94
CA SER A 310 11.34 26.72 12.81
C SER A 310 11.70 25.29 12.41
N THR A 311 11.89 24.41 13.40
CA THR A 311 12.20 22.99 13.19
C THR A 311 11.03 22.26 12.53
N ALA A 312 9.81 22.45 13.04
CA ALA A 312 8.60 21.88 12.47
C ALA A 312 8.37 22.35 11.03
N ASN A 313 8.57 23.64 10.75
CA ASN A 313 8.45 24.19 9.40
C ASN A 313 9.47 23.58 8.44
N THR A 314 10.72 23.39 8.88
CA THR A 314 11.76 22.73 8.08
C THR A 314 11.36 21.29 7.75
N ILE A 315 10.94 20.51 8.74
CA ILE A 315 10.50 19.11 8.57
C ILE A 315 9.27 19.03 7.64
N ASN A 316 8.28 19.89 7.85
CA ASN A 316 7.05 19.92 7.06
C ASN A 316 7.33 20.30 5.61
N SER A 317 8.15 21.33 5.36
CA SER A 317 8.45 21.82 4.01
C SER A 317 9.07 20.74 3.11
N LEU A 318 9.89 19.87 3.67
CA LEU A 318 10.54 18.77 2.94
C LEU A 318 9.64 17.53 2.81
N SER A 319 8.65 17.40 3.70
CA SER A 319 7.66 16.33 3.64
C SER A 319 6.51 16.62 2.68
N HIS A 320 6.31 17.90 2.31
CA HIS A 320 5.28 18.35 1.36
C HIS A 320 5.81 18.60 -0.07
N LYS A 321 7.13 18.59 -0.30
CA LYS A 321 7.67 18.51 -1.67
C LYS A 321 7.37 17.12 -2.22
N ASP A 322 6.88 17.02 -3.46
CA ASP A 322 6.50 15.76 -4.10
C ASP A 322 7.55 14.66 -3.85
N ALA A 323 7.21 13.76 -2.93
CA ALA A 323 8.11 12.75 -2.38
C ALA A 323 8.61 11.76 -3.43
N TYR A 324 8.11 11.84 -4.68
CA TYR A 324 8.57 11.06 -5.82
C TYR A 324 9.86 11.61 -6.46
N TYR A 325 10.12 12.93 -6.41
CA TYR A 325 11.24 13.54 -7.14
C TYR A 325 12.49 13.77 -6.29
N ALA A 326 12.35 13.95 -4.96
CA ALA A 326 13.47 14.37 -4.09
C ALA A 326 14.18 13.22 -3.34
N GLN A 327 13.87 11.95 -3.61
CA GLN A 327 14.33 10.85 -2.75
C GLN A 327 15.85 10.61 -2.77
N SER A 328 16.50 10.91 -3.90
CA SER A 328 17.95 10.81 -4.09
C SER A 328 18.71 12.10 -3.77
N ASP A 329 18.00 13.18 -3.43
CA ASP A 329 18.64 14.46 -3.16
C ASP A 329 19.36 14.39 -1.82
N LEU A 330 20.65 14.75 -1.85
CA LEU A 330 21.44 14.93 -0.65
C LEU A 330 20.82 16.03 0.20
N MET A 331 20.77 15.77 1.50
CA MET A 331 20.29 16.76 2.46
C MET A 331 21.24 17.97 2.46
N SER A 332 20.69 19.19 2.44
CA SER A 332 21.51 20.38 2.55
C SER A 332 22.09 20.51 3.97
N PRO A 333 23.26 21.13 4.17
CA PRO A 333 23.88 21.23 5.50
C PRO A 333 22.97 21.82 6.60
N PRO A 334 22.14 22.85 6.33
CA PRO A 334 21.19 23.35 7.33
C PRO A 334 20.13 22.32 7.74
N VAL A 335 19.62 21.55 6.78
CA VAL A 335 18.60 20.53 7.03
C VAL A 335 19.22 19.34 7.77
N GLU A 336 20.45 18.97 7.44
CA GLU A 336 21.19 17.92 8.12
C GLU A 336 21.42 18.27 9.60
N ALA A 337 21.74 19.53 9.90
CA ALA A 337 21.87 19.99 11.29
C ALA A 337 20.54 19.83 12.06
N VAL A 338 19.42 20.21 11.46
CA VAL A 338 18.08 20.04 12.05
C VAL A 338 17.76 18.56 12.27
N PHE A 339 17.98 17.72 11.27
CA PHE A 339 17.75 16.28 11.37
C PHE A 339 18.55 15.67 12.52
N ARG A 340 19.87 15.96 12.58
CA ARG A 340 20.77 15.38 13.58
C ARG A 340 20.43 15.85 15.00
N ASP A 341 20.08 17.12 15.19
CA ASP A 341 19.65 17.66 16.49
C ASP A 341 18.39 16.96 16.99
N VAL A 342 17.35 16.92 16.14
CA VAL A 342 16.07 16.29 16.48
C VAL A 342 16.24 14.80 16.76
N PHE A 343 16.98 14.08 15.92
CA PHE A 343 17.18 12.64 16.08
C PHE A 343 17.99 12.30 17.34
N ALA A 344 19.03 13.07 17.65
CA ALA A 344 19.82 12.90 18.87
C ALA A 344 18.97 13.13 20.13
N LYS A 345 18.19 14.21 20.16
CA LYS A 345 17.28 14.53 21.27
C LYS A 345 16.20 13.47 21.47
N LEU A 346 15.67 12.94 20.36
CA LEU A 346 14.69 11.87 20.37
C LEU A 346 15.25 10.59 21.02
N LEU A 347 16.46 10.16 20.62
CA LEU A 347 17.11 8.99 21.20
C LEU A 347 17.53 9.20 22.67
N ALA A 348 17.84 10.44 23.06
CA ALA A 348 18.16 10.77 24.45
C ALA A 348 16.91 10.74 25.35
N LYS A 349 15.77 11.20 24.85
CA LYS A 349 14.50 11.23 25.59
C LYS A 349 13.87 9.85 25.73
N TYR A 350 13.90 9.07 24.65
CA TYR A 350 13.27 7.75 24.57
C TYR A 350 14.36 6.69 24.33
N PRO A 351 14.75 5.91 25.35
CA PRO A 351 15.84 4.94 25.24
C PRO A 351 15.38 3.68 24.51
N PHE A 352 15.31 3.75 23.18
CA PHE A 352 14.96 2.62 22.34
C PHE A 352 16.08 1.57 22.33
N VAL A 353 15.72 0.29 22.46
CA VAL A 353 16.65 -0.82 22.27
C VAL A 353 16.76 -1.10 20.77
N LEU A 354 17.78 -0.53 20.12
CA LEU A 354 18.05 -0.78 18.71
C LEU A 354 18.99 -1.99 18.59
N HIS A 355 18.48 -3.11 18.09
CA HIS A 355 19.34 -4.23 17.71
C HIS A 355 20.04 -3.86 16.40
N ALA A 356 21.37 -3.95 16.34
CA ALA A 356 22.07 -3.87 15.06
C ALA A 356 21.61 -5.05 14.19
N GLY A 357 21.19 -4.76 12.96
CA GLY A 357 20.88 -5.77 11.95
C GLY A 357 22.13 -6.49 11.50
#